data_AF-A0A9E4L1R3-F1
#
_entry.id   AF-A0A9E4L1R3-F1
#
_cell.length_a   1.000
_cell.length_b   1.000
_cell.length_c   1.000
_cell.angle_alpha   90.00
_cell.angle_beta   90.00
_cell.angle_gamma   90.00
#
_symmetry.space_group_name_H-M   'P 1'
#
loop_
_entity.id
_entity.type
_entity.pdbx_description
1 polymer ?
#
loop_
_entity_poly.entity_id
_entity_poly.type
_entity_poly.pdbx_seq_one_letter_code
_entity_poly.pdbx_strand_id
1 'polypeptide(L)'
;MIIEIHAIQSFPPSNLNRDRAGHPKEAIFGGVRRARISSQAIKRAIRTSPVFANTAGLPIGIRTKRLAAHVVEQLARDGIDADWAEPRAKQTVDKLYTKEDAKKRNKKPAQEGATSEDGAAPLYVSVAETQAIVRFLADAHATSEEPDIQSFCNKQRRALKDETEALDIALFGRMLAGRPELNIEAACQVAHAISTHEVTIPQSDFSPRSMTSCRRRHAAPR
;
A
#
# COMPACT_ATOMS: atom_id res chain seq x y z
N MET A 1 1.08 -29.19 3.01
CA MET A 1 -0.40 -29.34 2.99
C MET A 1 -0.97 -28.18 2.20
N ILE A 2 -1.88 -28.43 1.26
CA ILE A 2 -2.51 -27.40 0.41
C ILE A 2 -4.01 -27.39 0.70
N ILE A 3 -4.59 -26.21 0.87
CA ILE A 3 -6.03 -26.01 1.02
C ILE A 3 -6.53 -25.27 -0.22
N GLU A 4 -7.46 -25.86 -0.94
CA GLU A 4 -8.06 -25.29 -2.14
C GLU A 4 -9.46 -24.77 -1.85
N ILE A 5 -9.74 -23.53 -2.27
CA ILE A 5 -11.02 -22.85 -2.04
C ILE A 5 -11.61 -22.47 -3.40
N HIS A 6 -12.77 -23.02 -3.72
CA HIS A 6 -13.53 -22.71 -4.92
C HIS A 6 -14.85 -22.05 -4.55
N ALA A 7 -15.17 -20.93 -5.18
CA ALA A 7 -16.40 -20.19 -4.92
C ALA A 7 -17.04 -19.73 -6.24
N ILE A 8 -18.37 -19.88 -6.34
CA ILE A 8 -19.19 -19.29 -7.39
C ILE A 8 -20.06 -18.23 -6.73
N GLN A 9 -19.90 -16.98 -7.13
CA GLN A 9 -20.66 -15.86 -6.58
C GLN A 9 -21.32 -15.07 -7.71
N SER A 10 -22.64 -14.89 -7.60
CA SER A 10 -23.40 -14.03 -8.52
C SER A 10 -23.39 -12.59 -8.02
N PHE A 11 -23.32 -11.64 -8.95
CA PHE A 11 -23.40 -10.22 -8.66
C PHE A 11 -24.51 -9.59 -9.51
N PRO A 12 -25.25 -8.60 -8.97
CA PRO A 12 -26.16 -7.79 -9.78
C PRO A 12 -25.37 -6.96 -10.79
N PRO A 13 -26.05 -6.31 -11.76
CA PRO A 13 -25.42 -5.42 -12.73
C PRO A 13 -24.52 -4.40 -12.03
N SER A 14 -23.21 -4.58 -12.16
CA SER A 14 -22.22 -3.81 -11.43
C SER A 14 -20.88 -3.81 -12.16
N ASN A 15 -20.11 -2.75 -11.96
CA ASN A 15 -18.78 -2.62 -12.53
C ASN A 15 -17.73 -2.70 -11.41
N LEU A 16 -17.48 -3.93 -10.94
CA LEU A 16 -16.66 -4.27 -9.77
C LEU A 16 -15.18 -3.95 -9.94
N ASN A 17 -14.66 -3.99 -11.16
CA ASN A 17 -13.24 -3.82 -11.43
C ASN A 17 -13.04 -3.20 -12.81
N ARG A 18 -12.50 -1.99 -12.84
CA ARG A 18 -12.35 -1.16 -14.04
C ARG A 18 -10.91 -1.06 -14.51
N ASP A 19 -10.72 -0.81 -15.79
CA ASP A 19 -9.45 -0.39 -16.38
C ASP A 19 -9.26 1.14 -16.28
N ARG A 20 -8.21 1.65 -16.91
CA ARG A 20 -7.89 3.09 -16.90
C ARG A 20 -8.92 3.94 -17.66
N ALA A 21 -9.61 3.37 -18.63
CA ALA A 21 -10.66 4.03 -19.41
C ALA A 21 -12.05 3.93 -18.73
N GLY A 22 -12.16 3.18 -17.63
CA GLY A 22 -13.41 2.99 -16.89
C GLY A 22 -14.21 1.76 -17.34
N HIS A 23 -13.72 1.01 -18.32
CA HIS A 23 -14.37 -0.21 -18.79
C HIS A 23 -14.16 -1.36 -17.80
N PRO A 24 -15.12 -2.27 -17.64
CA PRO A 24 -14.93 -3.48 -16.85
C PRO A 24 -13.73 -4.28 -17.38
N LYS A 25 -12.93 -4.87 -16.47
CA LYS A 25 -11.85 -5.76 -16.89
C LYS A 25 -12.40 -7.07 -17.42
N GLU A 26 -11.76 -7.57 -18.46
CA GLU A 26 -12.14 -8.80 -19.14
C GLU A 26 -10.94 -9.74 -19.34
N ALA A 27 -11.23 -10.97 -19.77
CA ALA A 27 -10.27 -11.93 -20.31
C ALA A 27 -10.94 -12.87 -21.32
N ILE A 28 -10.14 -13.45 -22.22
CA ILE A 28 -10.59 -14.50 -23.13
C ILE A 28 -10.32 -15.85 -22.46
N PHE A 29 -11.35 -16.70 -22.36
CA PHE A 29 -11.21 -18.05 -21.85
C PHE A 29 -12.19 -18.99 -22.55
N GLY A 30 -11.66 -20.04 -23.17
CA GLY A 30 -12.44 -20.96 -24.00
C GLY A 30 -12.98 -20.30 -25.28
N GLY A 31 -12.23 -19.39 -25.89
CA GLY A 31 -12.61 -18.71 -27.14
C GLY A 31 -13.62 -17.56 -26.99
N VAL A 32 -14.23 -17.38 -25.82
CA VAL A 32 -15.22 -16.32 -25.55
C VAL A 32 -14.70 -15.29 -24.55
N ARG A 33 -15.26 -14.07 -24.61
CA ARG A 33 -14.96 -12.99 -23.66
C ARG A 33 -15.69 -13.21 -22.35
N ARG A 34 -14.99 -12.98 -21.24
CA ARG A 34 -15.49 -13.17 -19.88
C ARG A 34 -15.17 -11.95 -19.02
N ALA A 35 -16.11 -11.58 -18.15
CA ALA A 35 -15.85 -10.57 -17.13
C ALA A 35 -14.78 -11.09 -16.17
N ARG A 36 -13.87 -10.19 -15.74
CA ARG A 36 -12.73 -10.56 -14.90
C ARG A 36 -12.58 -9.62 -13.70
N ILE A 37 -12.49 -10.21 -12.52
CA ILE A 37 -12.01 -9.53 -11.32
C ILE A 37 -10.55 -9.90 -11.10
N SER A 38 -9.71 -8.87 -11.03
CA SER A 38 -8.27 -9.07 -10.94
C SER A 38 -7.89 -9.57 -9.55
N SER A 39 -6.92 -10.47 -9.43
CA SER A 39 -6.54 -11.08 -8.15
C SER A 39 -6.05 -10.04 -7.16
N GLN A 40 -5.40 -8.97 -7.61
CA GLN A 40 -5.03 -7.83 -6.77
C GLN A 40 -6.24 -7.08 -6.18
N ALA A 41 -7.36 -7.01 -6.91
CA ALA A 41 -8.59 -6.37 -6.41
C ALA A 41 -9.22 -7.23 -5.32
N ILE A 42 -9.27 -8.56 -5.53
CA ILE A 42 -9.74 -9.53 -4.53
C ILE A 42 -8.84 -9.50 -3.30
N LYS A 43 -7.52 -9.61 -3.47
CA LYS A 43 -6.54 -9.55 -2.38
C LYS A 43 -6.67 -8.26 -1.58
N ARG A 44 -6.83 -7.11 -2.24
CA ARG A 44 -7.05 -5.84 -1.54
C ARG A 44 -8.37 -5.84 -0.77
N ALA A 45 -9.46 -6.30 -1.38
CA ALA A 45 -10.77 -6.36 -0.73
C ALA A 45 -10.74 -7.24 0.53
N ILE A 46 -10.05 -8.39 0.48
CA ILE A 46 -9.84 -9.27 1.63
C ILE A 46 -9.06 -8.52 2.73
N ARG A 47 -7.91 -7.92 2.39
CA ARG A 47 -7.05 -7.23 3.38
C ARG A 47 -7.73 -6.04 4.05
N THR A 48 -8.55 -5.28 3.32
CA THR A 48 -9.24 -4.12 3.87
C THR A 48 -10.56 -4.47 4.55
N SER A 49 -10.97 -5.74 4.53
CA SER A 49 -12.21 -6.17 5.17
C SER A 49 -12.05 -6.19 6.69
N PRO A 50 -12.98 -5.60 7.46
CA PRO A 50 -12.99 -5.71 8.91
C PRO A 50 -13.05 -7.17 9.40
N VAL A 51 -13.71 -8.04 8.64
CA VAL A 51 -13.80 -9.47 8.97
C VAL A 51 -12.41 -10.12 8.96
N PHE A 52 -11.54 -9.71 8.04
CA PHE A 52 -10.19 -10.26 7.95
C PHE A 52 -9.34 -9.84 9.17
N ALA A 53 -9.42 -8.57 9.56
CA ALA A 53 -8.76 -8.05 10.76
C ALA A 53 -9.27 -8.75 12.04
N ASN A 54 -10.60 -8.83 12.19
CA ASN A 54 -11.23 -9.33 13.41
C ASN A 54 -11.06 -10.84 13.59
N THR A 55 -11.14 -11.61 12.51
CA THR A 55 -11.05 -13.08 12.59
C THR A 55 -9.67 -13.54 13.03
N ALA A 56 -8.63 -12.86 12.56
CA ALA A 56 -7.27 -13.29 12.84
C ALA A 56 -6.68 -12.70 14.13
N GLY A 57 -7.21 -11.57 14.62
CA GLY A 57 -6.70 -10.90 15.82
C GLY A 57 -5.25 -10.40 15.70
N LEU A 58 -4.71 -10.37 14.49
CA LEU A 58 -3.33 -9.97 14.19
C LEU A 58 -3.30 -8.63 13.45
N PRO A 59 -2.25 -7.82 13.64
CA PRO A 59 -2.11 -6.55 12.94
C PRO A 59 -1.99 -6.76 11.42
N ILE A 60 -2.56 -5.82 10.68
CA ILE A 60 -2.48 -5.76 9.22
C ILE A 60 -1.36 -4.80 8.84
N GLY A 61 -0.59 -5.16 7.80
CA GLY A 61 0.47 -4.32 7.27
C GLY A 61 -0.04 -3.02 6.65
N ILE A 62 0.81 -2.00 6.67
CA ILE A 62 0.57 -0.69 6.06
C ILE A 62 1.34 -0.62 4.75
N ARG A 63 0.60 -0.38 3.66
CA ARG A 63 1.21 -0.11 2.34
C ARG A 63 1.26 1.38 2.08
N THR A 64 2.45 1.97 2.12
CA THR A 64 2.64 3.42 2.03
C THR A 64 3.90 3.79 1.25
N LYS A 65 3.89 4.96 0.59
CA LYS A 65 5.11 5.60 0.08
C LYS A 65 5.75 6.54 1.10
N ARG A 66 4.99 6.97 2.10
CA ARG A 66 5.34 8.04 3.04
C ARG A 66 5.64 7.48 4.43
N LEU A 67 6.41 6.40 4.50
CA LEU A 67 6.70 5.72 5.77
C LEU A 67 7.44 6.65 6.74
N ALA A 68 8.42 7.42 6.26
CA ALA A 68 9.14 8.39 7.08
C ALA A 68 8.18 9.44 7.68
N ALA A 69 7.22 9.94 6.90
CA ALA A 69 6.21 10.88 7.40
C ALA A 69 5.32 10.26 8.48
N HIS A 70 4.93 8.99 8.33
CA HIS A 70 4.17 8.28 9.38
C HIS A 70 4.96 8.10 10.67
N VAL A 71 6.26 7.82 10.57
CA VAL A 71 7.15 7.73 11.75
C VAL A 71 7.26 9.09 12.44
N VAL A 72 7.46 10.17 11.69
CA VAL A 72 7.52 11.54 12.23
C VAL A 72 6.20 11.93 12.90
N GLU A 73 5.06 11.62 12.28
CA GLU A 73 3.74 11.89 12.86
C GLU A 73 3.55 11.14 14.20
N GLN A 74 4.04 9.91 14.31
CA GLN A 74 4.00 9.16 15.57
C GLN A 74 4.93 9.77 16.63
N LEU A 75 6.17 10.12 16.28
CA LEU A 75 7.12 10.77 17.20
C LEU A 75 6.61 12.14 17.68
N ALA A 76 5.94 12.90 16.81
CA ALA A 76 5.35 14.18 17.18
C ALA A 76 4.21 14.02 18.22
N ARG A 77 3.46 12.92 18.16
CA ARG A 77 2.46 12.59 19.19
C ARG A 77 3.11 12.22 20.53
N ASP A 78 4.32 11.68 20.49
CA ASP A 78 5.14 11.41 21.67
C ASP A 78 5.86 12.66 22.21
N GLY A 79 5.61 13.84 21.60
CA GLY A 79 6.14 15.13 22.04
C GLY A 79 7.55 15.44 21.54
N ILE A 80 8.05 14.68 20.56
CA ILE A 80 9.38 14.90 19.98
C ILE A 80 9.29 15.93 18.85
N ASP A 81 10.28 16.81 18.79
CA ASP A 81 10.34 17.88 17.81
C ASP A 81 10.48 17.36 16.36
N ALA A 82 9.74 18.00 15.43
CA ALA A 82 9.69 17.58 14.04
C ALA A 82 11.01 17.82 13.31
N ASP A 83 11.71 18.91 13.62
CA ASP A 83 12.99 19.25 12.98
C ASP A 83 14.08 18.23 13.34
N TRP A 84 14.01 17.69 14.56
CA TRP A 84 14.89 16.60 14.98
C TRP A 84 14.51 15.25 14.33
N ALA A 85 13.21 14.94 14.27
CA ALA A 85 12.69 13.64 13.84
C ALA A 85 12.76 13.42 12.33
N GLU A 86 12.45 14.43 11.52
CA GLU A 86 12.39 14.33 10.06
C GLU A 86 13.66 13.76 9.39
N PRO A 87 14.86 14.33 9.62
CA PRO A 87 16.08 13.86 8.96
C PRO A 87 16.43 12.43 9.39
N ARG A 88 16.20 12.09 10.66
CA ARG A 88 16.52 10.77 11.24
C ARG A 88 15.56 9.69 10.77
N ALA A 89 14.27 10.00 10.69
CA ALA A 89 13.27 9.08 10.15
C ALA A 89 13.53 8.77 8.68
N LYS A 90 13.81 9.79 7.86
CA LYS A 90 14.18 9.62 6.44
C LYS A 90 15.44 8.75 6.30
N GLN A 91 16.50 9.08 7.04
CA GLN A 91 17.75 8.31 7.00
C GLN A 91 17.56 6.85 7.44
N THR A 92 16.76 6.60 8.47
CA THR A 92 16.50 5.25 8.98
C THR A 92 15.71 4.42 7.97
N VAL A 93 14.62 4.98 7.42
CA VAL A 93 13.80 4.30 6.41
C VAL A 93 14.60 4.01 5.14
N ASP A 94 15.38 4.97 4.67
CA ASP A 94 16.23 4.80 3.48
C ASP A 94 17.30 3.72 3.71
N LYS A 95 18.00 3.76 4.84
CA LYS A 95 19.02 2.74 5.18
C LYS A 95 18.43 1.36 5.44
N LEU A 96 17.17 1.26 5.88
CA LEU A 96 16.53 -0.01 6.18
C LEU A 96 16.06 -0.70 4.90
N TYR A 97 15.36 0.03 4.03
CA TYR A 97 14.66 -0.54 2.86
C TYR A 97 15.37 -0.34 1.51
N THR A 98 16.31 0.61 1.42
CA THR A 98 17.07 0.91 0.19
C THR A 98 18.54 0.45 0.32
N LYS A 99 19.13 -0.08 -0.76
CA LYS A 99 20.59 -0.28 -0.86
C LYS A 99 21.23 1.02 -1.37
N GLU A 100 22.39 1.39 -0.83
CA GLU A 100 23.12 2.63 -1.12
C GLU A 100 23.45 2.82 -2.62
N ASP A 101 23.37 1.75 -3.42
CA ASP A 101 23.59 1.75 -4.87
C ASP A 101 22.52 2.48 -5.70
N ALA A 102 21.41 2.91 -5.09
CA ALA A 102 20.41 3.76 -5.76
C ALA A 102 20.98 5.12 -6.20
N LYS A 103 22.16 5.54 -5.69
CA LYS A 103 22.87 6.76 -6.11
C LYS A 103 23.33 6.76 -7.57
N LYS A 104 23.28 5.63 -8.30
CA LYS A 104 23.60 5.57 -9.74
C LYS A 104 22.40 5.67 -10.69
N ARG A 105 21.20 6.02 -10.22
CA ARG A 105 20.10 6.43 -11.13
C ARG A 105 20.18 7.94 -11.37
N ASN A 106 20.90 8.25 -12.45
CA ASN A 106 21.10 9.54 -13.11
C ASN A 106 20.19 10.70 -12.68
N LYS A 107 20.84 11.79 -12.26
CA LYS A 107 20.36 13.16 -12.34
C LYS A 107 19.81 13.43 -13.76
N LYS A 108 18.50 13.58 -13.89
CA LYS A 108 17.89 14.56 -14.81
C LYS A 108 17.04 15.50 -13.96
N PRO A 109 17.09 16.81 -14.22
CA PRO A 109 16.49 17.80 -13.34
C PRO A 109 14.97 17.71 -13.48
N ALA A 110 14.30 17.25 -12.42
CA ALA A 110 12.87 17.47 -12.29
C ALA A 110 12.68 18.93 -11.86
N GLN A 111 11.85 19.63 -12.61
CA GLN A 111 11.40 20.99 -12.35
C GLN A 111 10.95 21.17 -10.90
N GLU A 112 11.22 22.37 -10.40
CA GLU A 112 10.87 22.88 -9.07
C GLU A 112 9.44 22.48 -8.66
N GLY A 113 9.34 21.78 -7.52
CA GLY A 113 8.04 21.51 -6.87
C GLY A 113 7.76 20.08 -6.39
N ALA A 114 8.70 19.12 -6.49
CA ALA A 114 8.47 17.74 -6.04
C ALA A 114 9.38 17.36 -4.86
N THR A 115 8.80 17.28 -3.66
CA THR A 115 9.36 16.51 -2.55
C THR A 115 9.63 15.08 -3.02
N SER A 116 10.71 14.49 -2.53
CA SER A 116 11.30 13.21 -2.94
C SER A 116 10.44 11.97 -2.60
N GLU A 117 9.15 11.97 -2.91
CA GLU A 117 8.19 10.92 -2.52
C GLU A 117 7.44 10.28 -3.70
N ASP A 118 7.39 10.91 -4.88
CA ASP A 118 6.49 10.46 -5.97
C ASP A 118 7.02 9.28 -6.80
N GLY A 119 8.35 9.13 -6.92
CA GLY A 119 9.01 8.10 -7.73
C GLY A 119 9.29 6.77 -7.02
N ALA A 120 9.12 6.69 -5.70
CA ALA A 120 9.45 5.50 -4.93
C ALA A 120 8.35 4.42 -5.01
N ALA A 121 8.76 3.16 -5.08
CA ALA A 121 7.85 2.03 -4.98
C ALA A 121 7.22 2.01 -3.57
N PRO A 122 5.90 1.76 -3.44
CA PRO A 122 5.26 1.72 -2.13
C PRO A 122 5.85 0.59 -1.28
N LEU A 123 6.27 0.92 -0.07
CA LEU A 123 6.72 -0.04 0.93
C LEU A 123 5.50 -0.72 1.55
N TYR A 124 5.69 -1.97 1.96
CA TYR A 124 4.69 -2.73 2.70
C TYR A 124 5.32 -3.20 4.01
N VAL A 125 4.88 -2.62 5.11
CA VAL A 125 5.53 -2.78 6.42
C VAL A 125 4.52 -3.24 7.45
N SER A 126 4.96 -4.04 8.41
CA SER A 126 4.14 -4.34 9.57
C SER A 126 4.02 -3.13 10.50
N VAL A 127 2.99 -3.12 11.34
CA VAL A 127 2.84 -2.08 12.38
C VAL A 127 3.99 -2.16 13.39
N ALA A 128 4.41 -3.38 13.73
CA ALA A 128 5.53 -3.63 14.63
C ALA A 128 6.86 -3.10 14.08
N GLU A 129 7.13 -3.25 12.78
CA GLU A 129 8.30 -2.62 12.13
C GLU A 129 8.30 -1.11 12.31
N THR A 130 7.14 -0.48 12.11
CA THR A 130 6.99 0.97 12.25
C THR A 130 7.20 1.41 13.70
N GLN A 131 6.60 0.67 14.65
CA GLN A 131 6.76 0.93 16.08
C GLN A 131 8.20 0.71 16.56
N ALA A 132 8.93 -0.27 16.02
CA ALA A 132 10.32 -0.51 16.36
C ALA A 132 11.21 0.67 15.94
N ILE A 133 10.94 1.28 14.79
CA ILE A 133 11.64 2.49 14.33
C ILE A 133 11.31 3.67 15.26
N VAL A 134 10.03 3.86 15.60
CA VAL A 134 9.61 4.94 16.51
C VAL A 134 10.24 4.80 17.89
N ARG A 135 10.21 3.60 18.49
CA ARG A 135 10.83 3.33 19.80
C ARG A 135 12.32 3.61 19.78
N PHE A 136 13.04 3.14 18.76
CA PHE A 136 14.47 3.39 18.61
C PHE A 136 14.81 4.89 18.55
N LEU A 137 14.02 5.67 17.81
CA LEU A 137 14.24 7.11 17.72
C LEU A 137 13.83 7.84 19.01
N ALA A 138 12.77 7.39 19.69
CA ALA A 138 12.34 7.94 20.97
C ALA A 138 13.38 7.68 22.08
N ASP A 139 13.94 6.47 22.15
CA ASP A 139 14.97 6.10 23.14
C ASP A 139 16.26 6.91 22.93
N ALA A 140 16.66 7.12 21.67
CA ALA A 140 17.81 7.97 21.33
C ALA A 140 17.58 9.44 21.73
N HIS A 141 16.35 9.95 21.53
CA HIS A 141 15.99 11.30 21.95
C HIS A 141 16.00 11.44 23.48
N ALA A 142 15.46 10.45 24.22
CA ALA A 142 15.43 10.46 25.68
C ALA A 142 16.84 10.44 26.30
N THR A 143 17.78 9.73 25.67
CA THR A 143 19.18 9.61 26.13
C THR A 143 20.05 10.79 25.66
N SER A 144 19.54 11.65 24.76
CA SER A 144 20.30 12.72 24.10
C SER A 144 21.56 12.25 23.35
N GLU A 145 21.60 10.97 22.97
CA GLU A 145 22.68 10.37 22.17
C GLU A 145 22.36 10.43 20.67
N GLU A 146 23.39 10.46 19.83
CA GLU A 146 23.18 10.30 18.39
C GLU A 146 22.74 8.85 18.11
N PRO A 147 21.60 8.64 17.42
CA PRO A 147 21.12 7.29 17.15
C PRO A 147 22.10 6.56 16.23
N ASP A 148 22.60 5.40 16.65
CA ASP A 148 23.35 4.49 15.77
C ASP A 148 22.38 3.75 14.81
N ILE A 149 22.00 4.48 13.76
CA ILE A 149 21.07 3.99 12.74
C ILE A 149 21.64 2.75 12.02
N GLN A 150 22.97 2.63 11.90
CA GLN A 150 23.57 1.53 11.15
C GLN A 150 23.44 0.20 11.90
N SER A 151 23.77 0.17 13.20
CA SER A 151 23.61 -1.05 13.99
C SER A 151 22.15 -1.44 14.13
N PHE A 152 21.25 -0.46 14.33
CA PHE A 152 19.81 -0.71 14.36
C PHE A 152 19.31 -1.34 13.06
N CYS A 153 19.63 -0.75 11.90
CA CYS A 153 19.23 -1.30 10.60
C CYS A 153 19.81 -2.70 10.34
N ASN A 154 21.02 -3.00 10.82
CA ASN A 154 21.59 -4.34 10.73
C ASN A 154 20.84 -5.35 11.60
N LYS A 155 20.49 -4.97 12.83
CA LYS A 155 19.73 -5.80 13.77
C LYS A 155 18.32 -6.06 13.26
N GLN A 156 17.61 -5.01 12.84
CA GLN A 156 16.27 -5.12 12.28
C GLN A 156 16.24 -5.99 11.03
N ARG A 157 17.22 -5.86 10.13
CA ARG A 157 17.32 -6.75 8.98
C ARG A 157 17.42 -8.24 9.32
N ARG A 158 18.14 -8.57 10.40
CA ARG A 158 18.27 -9.96 10.85
C ARG A 158 16.98 -10.46 11.47
N ALA A 159 16.28 -9.62 12.23
CA ALA A 159 15.00 -9.95 12.85
C ALA A 159 13.87 -10.11 11.81
N LEU A 160 13.87 -9.25 10.78
CA LEU A 160 12.85 -9.25 9.72
C LEU A 160 13.11 -10.26 8.60
N LYS A 161 14.11 -11.11 8.77
CA LYS A 161 14.45 -12.12 7.78
C LYS A 161 13.47 -13.28 7.93
N ASP A 162 12.66 -13.50 6.90
CA ASP A 162 11.64 -14.56 6.79
C ASP A 162 10.48 -14.49 7.81
N GLU A 163 10.52 -13.56 8.76
CA GLU A 163 9.48 -13.35 9.77
C GLU A 163 8.70 -12.05 9.57
N THR A 164 7.40 -12.09 9.82
CA THR A 164 6.54 -10.91 9.87
C THR A 164 5.42 -11.09 10.87
N GLU A 165 5.10 -10.01 11.58
CA GLU A 165 3.95 -9.96 12.49
C GLU A 165 2.66 -9.57 11.76
N ALA A 166 2.75 -9.20 10.47
CA ALA A 166 1.60 -8.79 9.68
C ALA A 166 1.02 -9.96 8.87
N LEU A 167 -0.23 -10.32 9.20
CA LEU A 167 -0.91 -11.47 8.60
C LEU A 167 -1.03 -11.38 7.08
N ASP A 168 -1.36 -10.21 6.57
CA ASP A 168 -1.53 -9.96 5.14
C ASP A 168 -0.21 -10.07 4.35
N ILE A 169 0.92 -9.71 4.98
CA ILE A 169 2.25 -9.89 4.41
C ILE A 169 2.61 -11.38 4.38
N ALA A 170 2.35 -12.12 5.45
CA ALA A 170 2.57 -13.57 5.48
C ALA A 170 1.69 -14.30 4.45
N LEU A 171 0.42 -13.91 4.33
CA LEU A 171 -0.53 -14.57 3.44
C LEU A 171 -0.25 -14.28 1.96
N PHE A 172 0.06 -13.03 1.63
CA PHE A 172 0.13 -12.59 0.23
C PHE A 172 1.52 -12.16 -0.25
N GLY A 173 2.52 -12.24 0.63
CA GLY A 173 3.91 -11.90 0.38
C GLY A 173 4.18 -10.40 0.31
N ARG A 174 5.48 -10.08 0.34
CA ARG A 174 6.05 -8.74 0.19
C ARG A 174 7.21 -8.79 -0.78
N MET A 175 7.26 -7.81 -1.68
CA MET A 175 8.41 -7.56 -2.54
C MET A 175 9.00 -6.17 -2.26
N LEU A 176 10.30 -6.13 -1.98
CA LEU A 176 11.10 -4.92 -1.75
C LEU A 176 12.25 -4.89 -2.76
N ALA A 177 12.15 -4.02 -3.75
CA ALA A 177 13.15 -3.91 -4.82
C ALA A 177 14.54 -3.48 -4.30
N GLY A 178 14.57 -2.61 -3.29
CA GLY A 178 15.82 -2.13 -2.70
C GLY A 178 16.57 -3.20 -1.92
N ARG A 179 15.86 -4.14 -1.29
CA ARG A 179 16.44 -5.26 -0.51
C ARG A 179 15.64 -6.54 -0.70
N PRO A 180 16.02 -7.37 -1.70
CA PRO A 180 15.39 -8.66 -1.92
C PRO A 180 15.51 -9.62 -0.74
N GLU A 181 16.51 -9.43 0.12
CA GLU A 181 16.72 -10.19 1.37
C GLU A 181 15.56 -10.07 2.38
N LEU A 182 14.73 -9.03 2.26
CA LEU A 182 13.56 -8.79 3.12
C LEU A 182 12.24 -9.16 2.44
N ASN A 183 12.31 -9.82 1.28
CA ASN A 183 11.14 -10.35 0.61
C ASN A 183 10.54 -11.49 1.43
N ILE A 184 9.22 -11.56 1.44
CA ILE A 184 8.48 -12.64 2.09
C ILE A 184 7.65 -13.32 1.03
N GLU A 185 7.81 -14.63 0.91
CA GLU A 185 7.03 -15.44 -0.02
C GLU A 185 5.59 -15.57 0.48
N ALA A 186 4.64 -15.58 -0.46
CA ALA A 186 3.23 -15.65 -0.13
C ALA A 186 2.82 -17.09 0.22
N ALA A 187 2.11 -17.27 1.33
CA ALA A 187 1.49 -18.55 1.66
C ALA A 187 0.26 -18.88 0.78
N CYS A 188 -0.42 -17.87 0.23
CA CYS A 188 -1.65 -18.01 -0.54
C CYS A 188 -1.50 -17.58 -2.00
N GLN A 189 -1.98 -18.44 -2.90
CA GLN A 189 -2.15 -18.15 -4.31
C GLN A 189 -3.61 -17.77 -4.60
N VAL A 190 -3.82 -16.60 -5.21
CA VAL A 190 -5.16 -16.10 -5.55
C VAL A 190 -5.25 -15.92 -7.05
N ALA A 191 -6.14 -16.68 -7.69
CA ALA A 191 -6.43 -16.59 -9.11
C ALA A 191 -7.28 -15.36 -9.47
N HIS A 192 -7.33 -15.03 -10.76
CA HIS A 192 -8.32 -14.11 -11.28
C HIS A 192 -9.71 -14.77 -11.24
N ALA A 193 -10.73 -14.06 -10.74
CA ALA A 193 -12.10 -14.54 -10.88
C ALA A 193 -12.59 -14.19 -12.29
N ILE A 194 -13.18 -15.17 -12.97
CA ILE A 194 -13.77 -15.02 -14.30
C ILE A 194 -15.24 -15.44 -14.27
N SER A 195 -16.07 -14.86 -15.14
CA SER A 195 -17.46 -15.30 -15.28
C SER A 195 -17.54 -16.76 -15.75
N THR A 196 -18.61 -17.46 -15.40
CA THR A 196 -18.86 -18.84 -15.87
C THR A 196 -19.44 -18.87 -17.29
N HIS A 197 -20.02 -17.77 -17.75
CA HIS A 197 -20.63 -17.58 -19.07
C HIS A 197 -19.93 -16.45 -19.86
N GLU A 198 -20.20 -16.40 -21.16
CA GLU A 198 -19.78 -15.31 -22.04
C GLU A 198 -20.44 -13.99 -21.62
N VAL A 199 -19.67 -12.91 -21.63
CA VAL A 199 -20.16 -11.56 -21.32
C VAL A 199 -20.04 -10.70 -22.55
N THR A 200 -21.18 -10.18 -23.01
CA THR A 200 -21.23 -9.09 -23.98
C THR A 200 -21.00 -7.77 -23.25
N ILE A 201 -20.33 -6.81 -23.90
CA ILE A 201 -20.00 -5.51 -23.31
C ILE A 201 -21.26 -4.91 -22.67
N PRO A 202 -21.24 -4.59 -21.36
CA PRO A 202 -22.43 -4.09 -20.70
C PRO A 202 -22.86 -2.76 -21.32
N GLN A 203 -24.17 -2.57 -21.37
CA GLN A 203 -24.85 -1.36 -21.82
C GLN A 203 -24.20 -0.13 -21.18
N SER A 204 -23.83 0.86 -21.99
CA SER A 204 -23.30 2.13 -21.47
C SER A 204 -24.38 2.81 -20.62
N ASP A 205 -24.13 2.92 -19.32
CA ASP A 205 -25.05 3.60 -18.42
C ASP A 205 -24.89 5.12 -18.60
N PHE A 206 -25.92 5.77 -19.16
CA PHE A 206 -25.92 7.20 -19.44
C PHE A 206 -26.59 7.95 -18.29
N SER A 207 -25.78 8.60 -17.45
CA SER A 207 -26.27 9.44 -16.35
C SER A 207 -26.02 10.94 -16.63
N PRO A 208 -27.01 11.71 -17.09
CA PRO A 208 -26.87 13.15 -17.24
C PRO A 208 -26.73 13.83 -15.86
N ARG A 209 -25.79 14.76 -15.71
CA ARG A 209 -25.65 15.57 -14.49
C ARG A 209 -26.50 16.83 -14.63
N SER A 210 -27.60 16.92 -13.90
CA SER A 210 -28.46 18.12 -13.90
C SER A 210 -27.73 19.33 -13.32
N MET A 211 -27.64 20.44 -14.07
CA MET A 211 -27.06 21.70 -13.60
C MET A 211 -28.08 22.55 -12.84
N THR A 212 -28.46 22.15 -11.63
CA THR A 212 -29.50 22.86 -10.84
C THR A 212 -28.92 23.87 -9.83
N SER A 213 -27.88 24.65 -10.19
CA SER A 213 -27.36 25.70 -9.29
C SER A 213 -26.60 26.88 -9.95
N CYS A 214 -26.96 27.31 -11.17
CA CYS A 214 -26.31 28.48 -11.81
C CYS A 214 -27.20 29.74 -11.95
N ARG A 215 -28.33 29.84 -11.23
CA ARG A 215 -29.28 30.98 -11.34
C ARG A 215 -29.73 31.61 -10.02
N ARG A 216 -28.84 31.77 -9.02
CA ARG A 216 -29.14 32.59 -7.82
C ARG A 216 -27.93 33.34 -7.28
N ARG A 217 -27.32 34.24 -8.08
CA ARG A 217 -26.51 35.36 -7.57
C ARG A 217 -26.52 36.49 -8.59
N HIS A 218 -27.63 37.21 -8.73
CA HIS A 218 -27.69 38.61 -9.18
C HIS A 218 -29.13 39.12 -8.99
N ALA A 219 -29.51 39.33 -7.74
CA ALA A 219 -30.57 40.25 -7.37
C ALA A 219 -30.03 41.04 -6.18
N ALA A 220 -29.38 42.18 -6.48
CA ALA A 220 -29.05 43.17 -5.47
C ALA A 220 -30.37 43.90 -5.10
N PRO A 221 -30.65 44.13 -3.81
CA PRO A 221 -31.79 44.95 -3.42
C PRO A 221 -31.50 46.43 -3.75
N ARG A 222 -32.45 47.08 -4.43
CA ARG A 222 -32.62 48.54 -4.39
C ARG A 222 -33.65 48.87 -3.32
#